data_AF-A0A158KR63-F1
#
_entry.id   AF-A0A158KR63-F1
#
_cell.length_a   1.000
_cell.length_b   1.000
_cell.length_c   1.000
_cell.angle_alpha   90.00
_cell.angle_beta   90.00
_cell.angle_gamma   90.00
#
_symmetry.space_group_name_H-M   'P 1'
#
loop_
_entity.id
_entity.type
_entity.pdbx_description
1 polymer ?
#
loop_
_entity_poly.entity_id
_entity_poly.type
_entity_poly.pdbx_seq_one_letter_code
_entity_poly.pdbx_strand_id
1 'polypeptide(L)'
;MKTYLALLTAVALAACGGGGGSNDDGATTAAQAAPATETPAASTPAATTPAASTPAAADPAASGPATTTPTNTSGTTPTARPDTPDTTTPSTPATGSTGAADPSTPASSTGGASPSGGASAPGGASTPVATICEPGYTTNPAEVCSGNGASKYYAYVVPKTIIPANTIISKNTTWTAADSPYLVNSGVKVAANATLTIEEGAVVGTQRFNPCASCTGVGGIGGLTVDGYVKVQGTAGNPAKLLGLQLSNGQSGNISFQFADLFETGLPFSGAGKLVLLDSRIERANVYGSVSADGVTTYSASSSLSVMANSDIERNRFINSAGFQFDNSVTVKNNLFIDMASPLMLSNVGATSTFDQTSNSFTYAWNPTMVTLNSFLFKATTNNPNQLALTMLPSTGTCGGTSSCPEFEFDVSNNYWGTDNNTVILTHYADSTNNPNLHGRMKYTPVLVKPDVATPIDNTGLANQ
;
A
#
# COMPACT_ATOMS: atom_id res chain seq x y z
N MET A 1 61.70 17.65 -20.65
CA MET A 1 60.33 18.21 -20.70
C MET A 1 59.34 17.06 -20.62
N LYS A 2 58.53 17.06 -19.55
CA LYS A 2 57.12 16.60 -19.45
C LYS A 2 56.77 15.18 -19.96
N THR A 3 56.60 14.16 -19.10
CA THR A 3 55.42 13.77 -18.26
C THR A 3 54.29 13.07 -19.04
N TYR A 4 54.04 11.76 -18.81
CA TYR A 4 53.03 11.12 -17.89
C TYR A 4 51.87 10.52 -18.73
N LEU A 5 51.16 9.43 -18.43
CA LEU A 5 51.07 8.47 -17.31
C LEU A 5 50.14 7.33 -17.80
N ALA A 6 50.46 6.06 -17.50
CA ALA A 6 49.55 4.92 -17.61
C ALA A 6 49.33 4.37 -16.20
N LEU A 7 48.06 4.14 -15.81
CA LEU A 7 47.69 3.69 -14.46
C LEU A 7 47.50 2.16 -14.43
N LEU A 8 48.19 1.52 -13.48
CA LEU A 8 48.11 0.10 -13.15
C LEU A 8 46.92 -0.21 -12.21
N THR A 9 46.29 -1.35 -12.47
CA THR A 9 45.60 -2.21 -11.51
C THR A 9 46.60 -3.06 -10.71
N ALA A 10 46.43 -3.18 -9.39
CA ALA A 10 47.08 -4.24 -8.60
C ALA A 10 46.14 -4.77 -7.51
N VAL A 11 45.90 -6.08 -7.59
CA VAL A 11 45.23 -6.95 -6.62
C VAL A 11 46.27 -7.39 -5.59
N ALA A 12 45.96 -7.29 -4.29
CA ALA A 12 46.83 -7.77 -3.22
C ALA A 12 46.36 -9.15 -2.74
N LEU A 13 47.20 -10.15 -3.01
CA LEU A 13 47.21 -11.49 -2.42
C LEU A 13 48.28 -11.46 -1.31
N ALA A 14 47.97 -11.90 -0.09
CA ALA A 14 48.98 -12.05 0.96
C ALA A 14 48.84 -13.41 1.65
N ALA A 15 49.83 -14.26 1.42
CA ALA A 15 50.15 -15.45 2.19
C ALA A 15 51.67 -15.45 2.43
N CYS A 16 52.10 -15.57 3.70
CA CYS A 16 53.36 -16.14 4.19
C CYS A 16 53.30 -16.07 5.73
N GLY A 17 53.47 -17.15 6.50
CA GLY A 17 54.77 -17.71 6.91
C GLY A 17 55.48 -16.74 7.86
N GLY A 18 55.88 -17.02 9.11
CA GLY A 18 56.21 -18.24 9.85
C GLY A 18 57.47 -17.92 10.68
N GLY A 19 57.53 -18.31 11.97
CA GLY A 19 58.78 -18.52 12.70
C GLY A 19 59.14 -17.59 13.88
N GLY A 20 59.13 -18.18 15.08
CA GLY A 20 60.28 -18.19 16.01
C GLY A 20 60.46 -17.06 17.03
N GLY A 21 60.49 -17.42 18.32
CA GLY A 21 61.12 -16.61 19.37
C GLY A 21 60.54 -16.82 20.77
N SER A 22 61.18 -17.68 21.57
CA SER A 22 60.93 -17.91 22.99
C SER A 22 61.07 -16.66 23.85
N ASN A 23 60.30 -16.59 24.95
CA ASN A 23 60.82 -16.27 26.28
C ASN A 23 59.83 -16.75 27.35
N ASP A 24 60.42 -17.33 28.39
CA ASP A 24 59.83 -17.89 29.59
C ASP A 24 59.04 -16.84 30.39
N ASP A 25 57.92 -17.26 31.00
CA ASP A 25 57.73 -17.12 32.45
C ASP A 25 56.42 -17.77 32.89
N GLY A 26 56.52 -18.55 33.96
CA GLY A 26 55.53 -19.52 34.38
C GLY A 26 54.27 -18.94 35.02
N ALA A 27 53.16 -19.65 34.79
CA ALA A 27 52.07 -19.76 35.74
C ALA A 27 51.25 -21.04 35.44
N THR A 28 51.35 -22.01 36.35
CA THR A 28 50.54 -23.22 36.41
C THR A 28 49.05 -22.89 36.41
N THR A 29 48.32 -23.28 35.37
CA THR A 29 46.84 -23.22 35.34
C THR A 29 46.27 -24.59 35.01
N ALA A 30 45.31 -25.02 35.82
CA ALA A 30 44.69 -26.33 35.83
C ALA A 30 44.01 -26.67 34.49
N ALA A 31 44.16 -27.93 34.06
CA ALA A 31 43.46 -28.49 32.93
C ALA A 31 41.95 -28.55 33.22
N GLN A 32 41.18 -27.71 32.53
CA GLN A 32 39.72 -27.77 32.50
C GLN A 32 39.32 -28.65 31.32
N ALA A 33 38.69 -29.80 31.62
CA ALA A 33 38.21 -30.74 30.63
C ALA A 33 37.16 -30.11 29.71
N ALA A 34 37.24 -30.44 28.42
CA ALA A 34 36.27 -30.04 27.41
C ALA A 34 34.85 -30.54 27.76
N PRO A 35 33.79 -29.72 27.61
CA PRO A 35 32.43 -30.20 27.74
C PRO A 35 32.06 -31.05 26.53
N ALA A 36 31.52 -32.24 26.80
CA ALA A 36 30.96 -33.13 25.79
C ALA A 36 29.72 -32.49 25.15
N THR A 37 29.73 -32.41 23.83
CA THR A 37 28.59 -31.98 23.02
C THR A 37 27.59 -33.14 22.90
N GLU A 38 26.57 -33.18 23.76
CA GLU A 38 25.43 -34.07 23.55
C GLU A 38 24.51 -33.47 22.47
N THR A 39 24.38 -34.20 21.37
CA THR A 39 23.41 -33.92 20.30
C THR A 39 22.04 -34.45 20.75
N PRO A 40 21.00 -33.61 20.90
CA PRO A 40 19.68 -34.11 21.23
C PRO A 40 19.07 -34.86 20.04
N ALA A 41 18.67 -36.10 20.26
CA ALA A 41 17.89 -36.88 19.32
C ALA A 41 16.52 -36.22 19.10
N ALA A 42 16.20 -35.91 17.83
CA ALA A 42 14.90 -35.43 17.42
C ALA A 42 13.85 -36.53 17.60
N SER A 43 12.95 -36.38 18.57
CA SER A 43 11.75 -37.19 18.70
C SER A 43 10.70 -36.69 17.70
N THR A 44 10.33 -37.58 16.77
CA THR A 44 9.23 -37.38 15.83
C THR A 44 7.91 -37.31 16.58
N PRO A 45 7.11 -36.23 16.45
CA PRO A 45 5.76 -36.20 17.01
C PRO A 45 4.86 -37.19 16.28
N ALA A 46 4.16 -38.02 17.04
CA ALA A 46 3.14 -38.93 16.52
C ALA A 46 1.99 -38.12 15.90
N ALA A 47 1.67 -38.42 14.63
CA ALA A 47 0.50 -37.89 13.95
C ALA A 47 -0.77 -38.39 14.66
N THR A 48 -1.51 -37.46 15.28
CA THR A 48 -2.87 -37.73 15.75
C THR A 48 -3.83 -37.29 14.65
N THR A 49 -4.42 -38.27 13.98
CA THR A 49 -5.53 -38.08 13.04
C THR A 49 -6.75 -37.60 13.83
N PRO A 50 -7.31 -36.40 13.54
CA PRO A 50 -8.56 -35.99 14.16
C PRO A 50 -9.71 -36.88 13.64
N ALA A 51 -10.49 -37.42 14.57
CA ALA A 51 -11.72 -38.14 14.23
C ALA A 51 -12.70 -37.19 13.52
N ALA A 52 -13.15 -37.60 12.33
CA ALA A 52 -14.19 -36.93 11.60
C ALA A 52 -15.51 -37.04 12.37
N SER A 53 -16.02 -35.93 12.90
CA SER A 53 -17.39 -35.82 13.37
C SER A 53 -18.31 -35.57 12.18
N THR A 54 -19.06 -36.59 11.79
CA THR A 54 -20.16 -36.51 10.82
C THR A 54 -21.27 -35.61 11.39
N PRO A 55 -21.63 -34.49 10.74
CA PRO A 55 -22.81 -33.73 11.13
C PRO A 55 -24.08 -34.50 10.73
N ALA A 56 -25.00 -34.65 11.68
CA ALA A 56 -26.33 -35.20 11.44
C ALA A 56 -27.09 -34.33 10.43
N ALA A 57 -27.60 -34.98 9.38
CA ALA A 57 -28.49 -34.37 8.41
C ALA A 57 -29.82 -34.01 9.09
N ALA A 58 -30.17 -32.72 9.09
CA ALA A 58 -31.51 -32.26 9.38
C ALA A 58 -32.27 -32.12 8.06
N ASP A 59 -33.37 -32.86 7.93
CA ASP A 59 -34.36 -32.76 6.86
C ASP A 59 -34.94 -31.33 6.79
N PRO A 60 -34.88 -30.63 5.64
CA PRO A 60 -35.71 -29.46 5.42
C PRO A 60 -37.05 -29.89 4.83
N ALA A 61 -38.11 -29.62 5.60
CA ALA A 61 -39.50 -29.76 5.18
C ALA A 61 -39.79 -28.97 3.89
N ALA A 62 -40.45 -29.64 2.95
CA ALA A 62 -40.92 -29.11 1.70
C ALA A 62 -42.00 -28.04 1.91
N SER A 63 -41.80 -26.86 1.32
CA SER A 63 -42.88 -25.94 0.95
C SER A 63 -42.56 -25.39 -0.44
N GLY A 64 -43.27 -25.89 -1.44
CA GLY A 64 -43.12 -25.47 -2.84
C GLY A 64 -43.85 -24.16 -3.12
N PRO A 65 -43.40 -23.36 -4.09
CA PRO A 65 -44.21 -22.32 -4.70
C PRO A 65 -44.83 -22.80 -6.02
N ALA A 66 -46.08 -22.38 -6.20
CA ALA A 66 -46.94 -22.68 -7.32
C ALA A 66 -46.38 -22.17 -8.66
N THR A 67 -46.45 -23.05 -9.66
CA THR A 67 -46.32 -22.76 -11.08
C THR A 67 -47.50 -21.93 -11.58
N THR A 68 -47.22 -20.78 -12.19
CA THR A 68 -48.12 -20.17 -13.17
C THR A 68 -47.38 -19.93 -14.48
N THR A 69 -47.75 -20.72 -15.47
CA THR A 69 -47.37 -20.59 -16.87
C THR A 69 -48.23 -19.49 -17.53
N PRO A 70 -47.64 -18.65 -18.38
CA PRO A 70 -48.36 -18.17 -19.54
C PRO A 70 -47.68 -18.65 -20.82
N THR A 71 -48.46 -19.41 -21.57
CA THR A 71 -48.29 -19.78 -22.96
C THR A 71 -48.21 -18.52 -23.82
N ASN A 72 -47.21 -18.40 -24.69
CA ASN A 72 -47.41 -17.70 -25.95
C ASN A 72 -46.55 -18.31 -27.05
N THR A 73 -47.23 -18.63 -28.15
CA THR A 73 -46.72 -19.35 -29.31
C THR A 73 -46.52 -18.36 -30.47
N SER A 74 -45.64 -18.74 -31.41
CA SER A 74 -45.39 -18.16 -32.75
C SER A 74 -44.40 -16.98 -32.71
N GLY A 75 -43.26 -16.99 -33.42
CA GLY A 75 -42.87 -17.66 -34.64
C GLY A 75 -42.62 -16.60 -35.73
N THR A 76 -41.42 -16.62 -36.33
CA THR A 76 -40.91 -16.01 -37.60
C THR A 76 -39.74 -15.02 -37.48
N THR A 77 -38.53 -15.50 -37.77
CA THR A 77 -37.45 -14.81 -38.53
C THR A 77 -37.80 -14.86 -40.04
N PRO A 78 -37.16 -14.15 -41.00
CA PRO A 78 -36.01 -13.23 -40.93
C PRO A 78 -36.13 -11.95 -41.81
N THR A 79 -35.23 -10.97 -41.63
CA THR A 79 -34.41 -10.27 -42.66
C THR A 79 -34.02 -8.83 -42.29
N ALA A 80 -32.87 -8.43 -42.86
CA ALA A 80 -32.41 -7.06 -43.13
C ALA A 80 -31.72 -6.27 -42.00
N ARG A 81 -30.38 -6.29 -42.10
CA ARG A 81 -29.41 -5.25 -41.72
C ARG A 81 -29.78 -3.90 -42.37
N PRO A 82 -29.68 -2.77 -41.63
CA PRO A 82 -29.45 -1.47 -42.23
C PRO A 82 -28.05 -0.93 -41.89
N ASP A 83 -27.34 -0.64 -42.97
CA ASP A 83 -26.37 0.43 -43.23
C ASP A 83 -25.71 1.22 -42.08
N THR A 84 -24.39 1.18 -42.16
CA THR A 84 -23.41 2.12 -41.60
C THR A 84 -23.65 3.54 -42.12
N PRO A 85 -23.61 4.58 -41.26
CA PRO A 85 -23.34 5.94 -41.71
C PRO A 85 -21.83 6.19 -41.73
N ASP A 86 -21.31 6.52 -42.91
CA ASP A 86 -20.13 7.38 -43.06
C ASP A 86 -20.36 8.69 -42.30
N THR A 87 -19.36 9.22 -41.60
CA THR A 87 -18.76 10.53 -41.93
C THR A 87 -17.76 11.05 -40.88
N THR A 88 -16.67 11.58 -41.45
CA THR A 88 -15.92 12.79 -41.06
C THR A 88 -14.91 12.75 -39.91
N THR A 89 -13.66 12.76 -40.35
CA THR A 89 -12.45 13.26 -39.70
C THR A 89 -12.60 14.71 -39.21
N PRO A 90 -12.20 15.04 -37.96
CA PRO A 90 -11.94 16.41 -37.56
C PRO A 90 -10.43 16.75 -37.65
N SER A 91 -10.16 17.84 -38.37
CA SER A 91 -8.88 18.50 -38.57
C SER A 91 -8.28 19.11 -37.30
N THR A 92 -6.96 18.96 -37.15
CA THR A 92 -6.09 19.58 -36.15
C THR A 92 -6.01 21.11 -36.29
N PRO A 93 -6.09 21.90 -35.21
CA PRO A 93 -5.74 23.32 -35.27
C PRO A 93 -4.24 23.52 -35.06
N ALA A 94 -3.62 24.24 -36.00
CA ALA A 94 -2.26 24.76 -35.90
C ALA A 94 -2.18 25.92 -34.90
N THR A 95 -1.22 25.89 -33.99
CA THR A 95 -0.85 27.03 -33.15
C THR A 95 0.38 27.72 -33.74
N GLY A 96 0.17 28.99 -34.08
CA GLY A 96 1.18 29.90 -34.61
C GLY A 96 2.12 30.44 -33.53
N SER A 97 3.36 30.60 -33.96
CA SER A 97 4.49 31.24 -33.30
C SER A 97 4.33 32.77 -33.25
N THR A 98 4.71 33.37 -32.12
CA THR A 98 5.37 34.69 -32.08
C THR A 98 6.45 34.69 -31.01
N GLY A 99 7.72 34.64 -31.43
CA GLY A 99 8.84 35.23 -30.66
C GLY A 99 8.74 36.76 -30.71
N ALA A 100 9.60 37.56 -30.10
CA ALA A 100 10.76 37.41 -29.22
C ALA A 100 11.07 38.85 -28.74
N ALA A 101 11.64 39.02 -27.54
CA ALA A 101 12.68 40.01 -27.23
C ALA A 101 12.87 40.18 -25.71
N ASP A 102 13.99 39.64 -25.23
CA ASP A 102 14.85 40.14 -24.14
C ASP A 102 15.49 41.49 -24.58
N PRO A 103 16.26 42.28 -23.79
CA PRO A 103 16.80 42.02 -22.45
C PRO A 103 16.92 43.23 -21.47
N SER A 104 17.48 42.92 -20.30
CA SER A 104 18.40 43.75 -19.47
C SER A 104 17.87 44.57 -18.28
N THR A 105 18.38 44.17 -17.11
CA THR A 105 18.66 44.84 -15.82
C THR A 105 19.26 46.26 -15.96
N PRO A 106 19.31 47.15 -14.91
CA PRO A 106 19.74 46.85 -13.54
C PRO A 106 19.09 47.64 -12.37
N ALA A 107 19.51 47.26 -11.15
CA ALA A 107 19.26 47.95 -9.89
C ALA A 107 19.96 49.32 -9.79
N SER A 108 19.36 50.29 -9.08
CA SER A 108 20.10 51.26 -8.28
C SER A 108 19.24 51.91 -7.18
N SER A 109 19.91 52.15 -6.06
CA SER A 109 19.49 52.75 -4.81
C SER A 109 19.52 54.29 -4.80
N THR A 110 19.16 54.86 -3.63
CA THR A 110 19.24 56.28 -3.19
C THR A 110 18.08 57.15 -3.68
N GLY A 111 17.39 57.98 -2.90
CA GLY A 111 17.56 58.48 -1.53
C GLY A 111 17.01 59.92 -1.52
N GLY A 112 16.23 60.30 -0.50
CA GLY A 112 16.01 61.74 -0.22
C GLY A 112 14.58 62.19 0.14
N ALA A 113 14.47 62.63 1.39
CA ALA A 113 13.70 63.79 1.88
C ALA A 113 12.16 63.73 2.02
N SER A 114 11.76 63.70 3.30
CA SER A 114 10.56 64.31 3.93
C SER A 114 10.39 65.81 3.54
N PRO A 115 9.21 66.49 3.72
CA PRO A 115 8.38 66.39 4.94
C PRO A 115 6.84 66.56 4.83
N SER A 116 6.19 66.15 5.93
CA SER A 116 5.00 66.73 6.58
C SER A 116 3.58 66.48 6.05
N GLY A 117 2.69 66.16 6.99
CA GLY A 117 1.22 66.11 6.89
C GLY A 117 0.73 64.68 6.63
N GLY A 118 0.16 63.92 7.57
CA GLY A 118 -0.82 64.28 8.57
C GLY A 118 -2.07 63.44 8.30
N ALA A 119 -2.32 62.41 9.11
CA ALA A 119 -3.63 61.85 9.45
C ALA A 119 -3.46 60.48 10.11
N SER A 120 -3.81 60.42 11.39
CA SER A 120 -3.98 59.22 12.18
C SER A 120 -5.07 58.32 11.61
N ALA A 121 -4.79 57.02 11.46
CA ALA A 121 -5.80 55.98 11.39
C ALA A 121 -5.42 54.87 12.38
N PRO A 122 -6.20 54.60 13.44
CA PRO A 122 -5.98 53.46 14.31
C PRO A 122 -6.61 52.22 13.66
N GLY A 123 -5.98 51.72 12.61
CA GLY A 123 -6.32 50.44 11.99
C GLY A 123 -5.54 49.31 12.66
N GLY A 124 -5.76 49.10 13.96
CA GLY A 124 -5.23 47.93 14.64
C GLY A 124 -5.89 46.70 14.04
N ALA A 125 -5.20 46.02 13.12
CA ALA A 125 -5.54 44.66 12.75
C ALA A 125 -5.46 43.84 14.05
N SER A 126 -6.61 43.60 14.67
CA SER A 126 -6.73 42.66 15.76
C SER A 126 -6.20 41.34 15.24
N THR A 127 -4.99 40.97 15.66
CA THR A 127 -4.46 39.64 15.46
C THR A 127 -5.54 38.68 15.95
N PRO A 128 -6.03 37.77 15.10
CA PRO A 128 -7.06 36.84 15.51
C PRO A 128 -6.57 36.15 16.78
N VAL A 129 -7.33 36.29 17.85
CA VAL A 129 -7.01 35.70 19.15
C VAL A 129 -6.83 34.21 18.89
N ALA A 130 -5.60 33.72 19.12
CA ALA A 130 -5.28 32.31 18.97
C ALA A 130 -6.27 31.53 19.83
N THR A 131 -7.15 30.78 19.17
CA THR A 131 -8.16 29.98 19.86
C THR A 131 -7.41 28.85 20.54
N ILE A 132 -7.29 28.92 21.86
CA ILE A 132 -6.70 27.86 22.67
C ILE A 132 -7.74 26.72 22.71
N CYS A 133 -7.35 25.54 22.27
CA CYS A 133 -8.19 24.35 22.37
C CYS A 133 -8.41 23.97 23.84
N GLU A 134 -9.64 23.63 24.21
CA GLU A 134 -9.89 23.03 25.52
C GLU A 134 -9.33 21.59 25.53
N PRO A 135 -8.80 21.11 26.67
CA PRO A 135 -8.36 19.75 26.80
C PRO A 135 -9.54 18.78 26.62
N GLY A 136 -9.51 17.98 25.54
CA GLY A 136 -10.52 16.95 25.30
C GLY A 136 -10.57 16.47 23.86
N TYR A 137 -11.26 15.34 23.64
CA TYR A 137 -11.48 14.74 22.33
C TYR A 137 -12.98 14.65 22.03
N THR A 138 -13.34 14.77 20.75
CA THR A 138 -14.70 14.60 20.26
C THR A 138 -14.73 13.82 18.95
N THR A 139 -15.81 13.09 18.73
CA THR A 139 -16.15 12.45 17.44
C THR A 139 -17.13 13.30 16.63
N ASN A 140 -17.60 14.43 17.18
CA ASN A 140 -18.51 15.34 16.51
C ASN A 140 -17.71 16.46 15.81
N PRO A 141 -17.67 16.51 14.46
CA PRO A 141 -16.92 17.54 13.76
C PRO A 141 -17.44 18.96 14.04
N ALA A 142 -18.72 19.13 14.41
CA ALA A 142 -19.29 20.44 14.74
C ALA A 142 -18.76 21.01 16.08
N GLU A 143 -18.36 20.14 17.02
CA GLU A 143 -17.78 20.54 18.32
C GLU A 143 -16.31 20.96 18.21
N VAL A 144 -15.66 20.69 17.09
CA VAL A 144 -14.25 21.06 16.87
C VAL A 144 -14.11 22.57 16.64
N CYS A 145 -15.15 23.20 16.10
CA CYS A 145 -15.09 24.55 15.51
C CYS A 145 -15.97 25.59 16.20
N SER A 146 -16.59 25.28 17.34
CA SER A 146 -17.43 26.23 18.06
C SER A 146 -16.54 27.29 18.73
N GLY A 147 -16.47 28.47 18.11
CA GLY A 147 -15.60 29.61 18.44
C GLY A 147 -15.82 30.32 19.78
N ASN A 148 -16.26 29.60 20.82
CA ASN A 148 -16.46 30.12 22.16
C ASN A 148 -15.39 29.59 23.15
N GLY A 149 -14.14 29.40 22.68
CA GLY A 149 -12.97 29.20 23.55
C GLY A 149 -12.66 27.76 23.96
N ALA A 150 -13.29 26.76 23.33
CA ALA A 150 -13.18 25.36 23.72
C ALA A 150 -13.15 24.38 22.54
N SER A 151 -12.21 24.54 21.61
CA SER A 151 -12.05 23.55 20.53
C SER A 151 -11.53 22.23 21.11
N LYS A 152 -12.23 21.11 20.87
CA LYS A 152 -11.76 19.75 21.19
C LYS A 152 -11.00 19.15 20.01
N TYR A 153 -10.11 18.20 20.27
CA TYR A 153 -9.43 17.44 19.22
C TYR A 153 -10.39 16.45 18.55
N TYR A 154 -10.39 16.43 17.21
CA TYR A 154 -11.21 15.51 16.44
C TYR A 154 -10.55 14.12 16.35
N ALA A 155 -11.26 13.07 16.73
CA ALA A 155 -10.81 11.69 16.63
C ALA A 155 -11.94 10.78 16.14
N TYR A 156 -11.59 9.59 15.66
CA TYR A 156 -12.59 8.58 15.28
C TYR A 156 -13.39 8.04 16.46
N VAL A 157 -12.73 7.93 17.60
CA VAL A 157 -13.26 7.44 18.87
C VAL A 157 -12.61 8.23 20.00
N VAL A 158 -13.37 8.46 21.07
CA VAL A 158 -12.83 9.12 22.27
C VAL A 158 -11.82 8.18 22.93
N PRO A 159 -10.56 8.60 23.10
CA PRO A 159 -9.53 7.73 23.63
C PRO A 159 -9.65 7.53 25.13
N LYS A 160 -9.41 6.30 25.57
CA LYS A 160 -9.19 5.95 26.97
C LYS A 160 -7.73 6.12 27.36
N THR A 161 -6.82 5.72 26.46
CA THR A 161 -5.37 5.81 26.66
C THR A 161 -4.74 6.74 25.63
N ILE A 162 -3.94 7.69 26.08
CA ILE A 162 -3.22 8.62 25.21
C ILE A 162 -1.74 8.26 25.25
N ILE A 163 -1.16 8.01 24.09
CA ILE A 163 0.29 7.85 23.95
C ILE A 163 0.89 9.24 23.70
N PRO A 164 1.73 9.76 24.61
CA PRO A 164 2.29 11.10 24.45
C PRO A 164 3.11 11.24 23.18
N ALA A 165 3.17 12.47 22.64
CA ALA A 165 4.03 12.77 21.49
C ALA A 165 5.49 12.39 21.78
N ASN A 166 6.22 11.97 20.75
CA ASN A 166 7.64 11.56 20.84
C ASN A 166 7.92 10.38 21.77
N THR A 167 6.89 9.61 22.18
CA THR A 167 7.09 8.41 22.99
C THR A 167 7.91 7.37 22.21
N ILE A 168 8.96 6.85 22.85
CA ILE A 168 9.75 5.73 22.33
C ILE A 168 9.36 4.46 23.08
N ILE A 169 8.76 3.52 22.37
CA ILE A 169 8.48 2.16 22.85
C ILE A 169 9.79 1.37 22.72
N SER A 170 10.59 1.37 23.79
CA SER A 170 11.93 0.78 23.83
C SER A 170 11.98 -0.67 24.33
N LYS A 171 10.83 -1.22 24.76
CA LYS A 171 10.67 -2.59 25.23
C LYS A 171 9.40 -3.20 24.64
N ASN A 172 9.33 -4.53 24.68
CA ASN A 172 8.12 -5.25 24.28
C ASN A 172 6.91 -4.71 25.06
N THR A 173 5.90 -4.30 24.32
CA THR A 173 4.71 -3.60 24.82
C THR A 173 3.48 -4.17 24.15
N THR A 174 2.41 -4.32 24.92
CA THR A 174 1.14 -4.84 24.43
C THR A 174 0.06 -3.78 24.63
N TRP A 175 -0.74 -3.55 23.59
CA TRP A 175 -1.95 -2.76 23.61
C TRP A 175 -3.17 -3.69 23.56
N THR A 176 -4.03 -3.60 24.57
CA THR A 176 -5.14 -4.52 24.82
C THR A 176 -6.48 -3.82 24.63
N ALA A 177 -7.55 -4.59 24.43
CA ALA A 177 -8.91 -4.04 24.39
C ALA A 177 -9.32 -3.34 25.70
N ALA A 178 -8.79 -3.78 26.85
CA ALA A 178 -9.17 -3.24 28.15
C ALA A 178 -8.78 -1.77 28.32
N ASP A 179 -7.67 -1.34 27.71
CA ASP A 179 -7.16 0.04 27.78
C ASP A 179 -7.45 0.86 26.52
N SER A 180 -8.16 0.26 25.57
CA SER A 180 -8.60 0.86 24.31
C SER A 180 -9.80 1.81 24.51
N PRO A 181 -10.01 2.83 23.65
CA PRO A 181 -9.20 3.24 22.49
C PRO A 181 -7.87 3.91 22.85
N TYR A 182 -6.83 3.60 22.08
CA TYR A 182 -5.53 4.27 22.14
C TYR A 182 -5.49 5.42 21.13
N LEU A 183 -5.01 6.59 21.56
CA LEU A 183 -4.65 7.68 20.68
C LEU A 183 -3.14 7.80 20.57
N VAL A 184 -2.61 7.64 19.35
CA VAL A 184 -1.21 7.81 19.04
C VAL A 184 -0.98 9.25 18.57
N ASN A 185 -0.21 10.02 19.34
CA ASN A 185 0.21 11.37 18.94
C ASN A 185 1.39 11.34 17.96
N SER A 186 1.80 12.52 17.47
CA SER A 186 2.92 12.67 16.54
C SER A 186 4.26 12.18 17.13
N GLY A 187 5.09 11.54 16.31
CA GLY A 187 6.46 11.17 16.66
C GLY A 187 6.59 9.94 17.54
N VAL A 188 5.52 9.17 17.75
CA VAL A 188 5.62 7.91 18.50
C VAL A 188 6.42 6.89 17.67
N LYS A 189 7.34 6.19 18.34
CA LYS A 189 8.28 5.29 17.69
C LYS A 189 8.36 3.95 18.40
N VAL A 190 8.39 2.84 17.66
CA VAL A 190 8.83 1.53 18.15
C VAL A 190 10.32 1.41 17.87
N ALA A 191 11.13 1.33 18.92
CA ALA A 191 12.59 1.26 18.78
C ALA A 191 13.03 -0.07 18.15
N ALA A 192 14.25 -0.09 17.60
CA ALA A 192 14.88 -1.34 17.17
C ALA A 192 14.88 -2.36 18.30
N ASN A 193 14.66 -3.64 17.96
CA ASN A 193 14.54 -4.77 18.90
C ASN A 193 13.35 -4.72 19.88
N ALA A 194 12.48 -3.70 19.83
CA ALA A 194 11.22 -3.69 20.56
C ALA A 194 10.08 -4.23 19.67
N THR A 195 9.11 -4.90 20.30
CA THR A 195 7.85 -5.29 19.66
C THR A 195 6.68 -4.57 20.30
N LEU A 196 5.85 -3.91 19.49
CA LEU A 196 4.51 -3.50 19.88
C LEU A 196 3.50 -4.52 19.36
N THR A 197 2.78 -5.17 20.28
CA THR A 197 1.65 -6.04 19.95
C THR A 197 0.34 -5.30 20.17
N ILE A 198 -0.54 -5.30 19.18
CA ILE A 198 -1.89 -4.76 19.26
C ILE A 198 -2.83 -5.96 19.19
N GLU A 199 -3.45 -6.29 20.31
CA GLU A 199 -4.26 -7.50 20.47
C GLU A 199 -5.67 -7.34 19.88
N GLU A 200 -6.39 -8.46 19.84
CA GLU A 200 -7.78 -8.52 19.39
C GLU A 200 -8.68 -7.50 20.10
N GLY A 201 -9.59 -6.90 19.33
CA GLY A 201 -10.50 -5.86 19.81
C GLY A 201 -9.86 -4.54 20.21
N ALA A 202 -8.52 -4.41 20.24
CA ALA A 202 -7.88 -3.13 20.52
C ALA A 202 -8.12 -2.16 19.35
N VAL A 203 -8.69 -1.00 19.68
CA VAL A 203 -8.85 0.16 18.80
C VAL A 203 -7.69 1.13 19.02
N VAL A 204 -7.03 1.50 17.94
CA VAL A 204 -5.89 2.42 17.90
C VAL A 204 -6.17 3.44 16.82
N GLY A 205 -6.06 4.72 17.15
CA GLY A 205 -6.28 5.78 16.19
C GLY A 205 -5.40 6.98 16.43
N THR A 206 -5.64 8.00 15.62
CA THR A 206 -4.93 9.27 15.68
C THR A 206 -5.94 10.41 15.69
N GLN A 207 -5.42 11.62 15.87
CA GLN A 207 -6.20 12.82 15.62
C GLN A 207 -6.49 12.92 14.12
N ARG A 208 -7.75 13.20 13.76
CA ARG A 208 -8.13 13.49 12.38
C ARG A 208 -7.80 14.93 12.03
N PHE A 209 -7.58 15.17 10.74
CA PHE A 209 -7.42 16.51 10.20
C PHE A 209 -8.67 17.34 10.51
N ASN A 210 -8.46 18.51 11.11
CA ASN A 210 -9.52 19.45 11.46
C ASN A 210 -9.93 20.24 10.20
N PRO A 211 -11.22 20.30 9.82
CA PRO A 211 -11.68 21.18 8.74
C PRO A 211 -11.57 22.68 9.07
N CYS A 212 -11.27 23.07 10.33
CA CYS A 212 -11.24 24.46 10.74
C CYS A 212 -9.83 25.05 10.71
N ALA A 213 -9.63 25.99 9.78
CA ALA A 213 -8.37 26.69 9.50
C ALA A 213 -7.82 27.55 10.66
N SER A 214 -8.59 27.74 11.73
CA SER A 214 -8.25 28.63 12.85
C SER A 214 -7.48 27.94 13.99
N CYS A 215 -7.40 26.61 14.02
CA CYS A 215 -6.63 25.90 15.04
C CYS A 215 -5.16 25.71 14.59
N THR A 216 -4.36 26.78 14.68
CA THR A 216 -2.91 26.69 14.48
C THR A 216 -2.25 26.09 15.72
N GLY A 217 -1.54 24.97 15.58
CA GLY A 217 -0.83 24.29 16.67
C GLY A 217 -1.29 22.86 16.98
N VAL A 218 -2.31 22.35 16.26
CA VAL A 218 -2.71 20.95 16.34
C VAL A 218 -1.62 20.10 15.68
N GLY A 219 -0.99 19.24 16.48
CA GLY A 219 0.04 18.32 16.03
C GLY A 219 -0.41 17.55 14.79
N GLY A 220 0.53 17.31 13.87
CA GLY A 220 0.24 16.59 12.63
C GLY A 220 -0.43 15.24 12.89
N ILE A 221 -1.08 14.70 11.85
CA ILE A 221 -1.70 13.38 11.86
C ILE A 221 -0.75 12.40 12.55
N GLY A 222 -1.25 11.77 13.63
CA GLY A 222 -0.45 10.86 14.45
C GLY A 222 0.18 9.79 13.57
N GLY A 223 1.44 9.49 13.84
CA GLY A 223 2.21 8.52 13.07
C GLY A 223 2.95 7.60 14.02
N LEU A 224 3.04 6.33 13.63
CA LEU A 224 3.89 5.35 14.29
C LEU A 224 5.06 5.00 13.37
N THR A 225 6.26 5.42 13.75
CA THR A 225 7.50 5.00 13.08
C THR A 225 7.99 3.71 13.70
N VAL A 226 8.28 2.71 12.87
CA VAL A 226 8.63 1.37 13.33
C VAL A 226 10.07 1.06 12.92
N ASP A 227 10.99 1.03 13.88
CA ASP A 227 12.34 0.47 13.66
C ASP A 227 12.43 -0.98 14.12
N GLY A 228 11.57 -1.38 15.05
CA GLY A 228 11.42 -2.75 15.55
C GLY A 228 10.30 -3.52 14.85
N TYR A 229 9.37 -4.04 15.63
CA TYR A 229 8.23 -4.82 15.14
C TYR A 229 6.91 -4.25 15.61
N VAL A 230 5.92 -4.17 14.72
CA VAL A 230 4.50 -4.01 15.08
C VAL A 230 3.74 -5.25 14.64
N LYS A 231 3.02 -5.86 15.57
CA LYS A 231 2.16 -7.01 15.32
C LYS A 231 0.73 -6.66 15.68
N VAL A 232 -0.14 -6.57 14.68
CA VAL A 232 -1.59 -6.42 14.87
C VAL A 232 -2.20 -7.81 14.75
N GLN A 233 -2.73 -8.32 15.87
CA GLN A 233 -3.15 -9.71 16.03
C GLN A 233 -4.60 -9.77 16.51
N GLY A 234 -5.53 -9.50 15.59
CA GLY A 234 -6.95 -9.69 15.84
C GLY A 234 -7.39 -11.13 15.69
N THR A 235 -8.70 -11.33 15.79
CA THR A 235 -9.37 -12.58 15.39
C THR A 235 -10.53 -12.27 14.46
N ALA A 236 -11.00 -13.25 13.69
CA ALA A 236 -12.13 -13.06 12.77
C ALA A 236 -13.41 -12.55 13.49
N GLY A 237 -13.62 -12.95 14.74
CA GLY A 237 -14.75 -12.49 15.57
C GLY A 237 -14.50 -11.17 16.29
N ASN A 238 -13.24 -10.76 16.46
CA ASN A 238 -12.86 -9.56 17.20
C ASN A 238 -11.61 -8.89 16.59
N PRO A 239 -11.75 -8.26 15.41
CA PRO A 239 -10.60 -7.67 14.73
C PRO A 239 -10.02 -6.49 15.54
N ALA A 240 -8.71 -6.32 15.48
CA ALA A 240 -8.05 -5.10 15.95
C ALA A 240 -8.34 -3.97 14.96
N LYS A 241 -8.52 -2.74 15.44
CA LYS A 241 -8.95 -1.61 14.59
C LYS A 241 -7.92 -0.50 14.58
N LEU A 242 -7.47 -0.12 13.38
CA LEU A 242 -6.60 1.03 13.18
C LEU A 242 -7.36 2.11 12.41
N LEU A 243 -7.47 3.30 13.01
CA LEU A 243 -8.33 4.37 12.54
C LEU A 243 -7.52 5.65 12.29
N GLY A 244 -7.23 5.94 11.02
CA GLY A 244 -6.43 7.10 10.61
C GLY A 244 -4.95 7.02 10.96
N LEU A 245 -4.46 5.85 11.39
CA LEU A 245 -3.08 5.71 11.83
C LEU A 245 -2.13 5.73 10.62
N GLN A 246 -1.14 6.62 10.64
CA GLN A 246 -0.09 6.61 9.62
C GLN A 246 1.05 5.72 10.10
N LEU A 247 1.38 4.69 9.33
CA LEU A 247 2.45 3.76 9.63
C LEU A 247 3.61 3.97 8.68
N SER A 248 4.81 4.06 9.23
CA SER A 248 6.04 4.15 8.44
C SER A 248 7.07 3.19 9.00
N ASN A 249 7.69 2.38 8.13
CA ASN A 249 8.88 1.63 8.52
C ASN A 249 10.08 2.57 8.54
N GLY A 250 10.86 2.49 9.60
CA GLY A 250 12.25 2.91 9.59
C GLY A 250 13.12 1.86 8.88
N GLN A 251 14.43 1.93 9.10
CA GLN A 251 15.39 1.12 8.33
C GLN A 251 15.21 -0.40 8.48
N SER A 252 14.77 -0.86 9.65
CA SER A 252 14.61 -2.28 9.99
C SER A 252 13.19 -2.68 10.42
N GLY A 253 12.23 -1.76 10.25
CA GLY A 253 10.86 -1.94 10.72
C GLY A 253 10.12 -3.06 10.02
N ASN A 254 9.48 -3.95 10.77
CA ASN A 254 8.56 -4.95 10.22
C ASN A 254 7.17 -4.76 10.80
N ILE A 255 6.16 -4.84 9.95
CA ILE A 255 4.76 -4.64 10.33
C ILE A 255 3.94 -5.80 9.79
N SER A 256 3.20 -6.46 10.69
CA SER A 256 2.29 -7.54 10.34
C SER A 256 0.88 -7.25 10.83
N PHE A 257 -0.11 -7.48 9.98
CA PHE A 257 -1.53 -7.41 10.28
C PHE A 257 -2.17 -8.77 10.05
N GLN A 258 -2.94 -9.21 11.03
CA GLN A 258 -3.79 -10.37 10.93
C GLN A 258 -5.13 -10.06 11.57
N PHE A 259 -6.23 -10.29 10.83
CA PHE A 259 -7.59 -9.97 11.26
C PHE A 259 -7.71 -8.53 11.78
N ALA A 260 -7.30 -7.56 10.96
CA ALA A 260 -7.35 -6.14 11.29
C ALA A 260 -8.38 -5.38 10.44
N ASP A 261 -9.08 -4.43 11.04
CA ASP A 261 -9.87 -3.42 10.35
C ASP A 261 -9.05 -2.12 10.26
N LEU A 262 -8.55 -1.83 9.06
CA LEU A 262 -7.77 -0.63 8.76
C LEU A 262 -8.67 0.35 8.03
N PHE A 263 -8.87 1.53 8.62
CA PHE A 263 -9.72 2.58 8.07
C PHE A 263 -8.93 3.88 7.96
N GLU A 264 -8.83 4.44 6.75
CA GLU A 264 -8.01 5.64 6.48
C GLU A 264 -6.58 5.55 7.05
N THR A 265 -6.11 4.30 7.23
CA THR A 265 -4.81 3.99 7.80
C THR A 265 -3.79 4.01 6.68
N GLY A 266 -2.72 4.79 6.86
CA GLY A 266 -1.60 4.79 5.95
C GLY A 266 -0.80 3.52 6.17
N LEU A 267 -0.87 2.59 5.22
CA LEU A 267 -0.06 1.38 5.23
C LEU A 267 1.42 1.73 4.93
N PRO A 268 2.37 1.02 5.56
CA PRO A 268 3.78 1.23 5.35
C PRO A 268 4.18 0.62 4.00
N PHE A 269 4.46 1.47 3.01
CA PHE A 269 4.86 1.07 1.66
C PHE A 269 6.23 1.66 1.28
N SER A 270 7.12 1.78 2.26
CA SER A 270 8.51 2.21 2.10
C SER A 270 9.36 1.60 3.21
N GLY A 271 10.63 1.33 2.94
CA GLY A 271 11.56 0.77 3.92
C GLY A 271 12.12 -0.58 3.47
N ALA A 272 12.86 -1.26 4.34
CA ALA A 272 13.49 -2.55 4.03
C ALA A 272 12.78 -3.77 4.64
N GLY A 273 11.84 -3.58 5.56
CA GLY A 273 11.19 -4.69 6.23
C GLY A 273 9.98 -5.24 5.50
N LYS A 274 9.63 -6.48 5.81
CA LYS A 274 8.53 -7.20 5.17
C LYS A 274 7.17 -6.67 5.67
N LEU A 275 6.21 -6.52 4.76
CA LEU A 275 4.80 -6.35 5.09
C LEU A 275 4.10 -7.71 5.08
N VAL A 276 3.41 -8.04 6.16
CA VAL A 276 2.49 -9.18 6.20
C VAL A 276 1.10 -8.62 6.42
N LEU A 277 0.18 -8.87 5.49
CA LEU A 277 -1.20 -8.41 5.55
C LEU A 277 -2.10 -9.60 5.26
N LEU A 278 -2.75 -10.12 6.30
CA LEU A 278 -3.51 -11.36 6.25
C LEU A 278 -4.91 -11.16 6.81
N ASP A 279 -5.92 -11.71 6.12
CA ASP A 279 -7.28 -11.85 6.65
C ASP A 279 -7.89 -10.52 7.15
N SER A 280 -7.50 -9.39 6.54
CA SER A 280 -7.79 -8.04 7.04
C SER A 280 -8.70 -7.26 6.10
N ARG A 281 -9.40 -6.25 6.65
CA ARG A 281 -10.23 -5.30 5.92
C ARG A 281 -9.51 -3.96 5.84
N ILE A 282 -9.30 -3.45 4.64
CA ILE A 282 -8.55 -2.24 4.35
C ILE A 282 -9.44 -1.28 3.56
N GLU A 283 -9.98 -0.28 4.26
CA GLU A 283 -10.86 0.71 3.67
C GLU A 283 -10.16 2.08 3.61
N ARG A 284 -10.15 2.67 2.42
CA ARG A 284 -9.56 4.00 2.18
C ARG A 284 -8.12 4.13 2.66
N ALA A 285 -7.33 3.07 2.55
CA ALA A 285 -5.91 3.17 2.88
C ALA A 285 -5.17 3.99 1.81
N ASN A 286 -4.33 4.91 2.27
CA ASN A 286 -3.44 5.75 1.46
C ASN A 286 -4.13 6.50 0.30
N VAL A 287 -5.37 6.93 0.52
CA VAL A 287 -6.10 7.80 -0.41
C VAL A 287 -6.43 9.13 0.24
N TYR A 288 -6.64 10.13 -0.61
CA TYR A 288 -7.33 11.36 -0.25
C TYR A 288 -8.73 11.33 -0.84
N GLY A 289 -9.73 11.60 0.00
CA GLY A 289 -11.10 11.83 -0.45
C GLY A 289 -11.27 13.29 -0.88
N SER A 290 -11.86 13.49 -2.05
CA SER A 290 -12.39 14.79 -2.48
C SER A 290 -13.90 14.65 -2.64
N VAL A 291 -14.65 15.65 -2.17
CA VAL A 291 -16.10 15.68 -2.32
C VAL A 291 -16.42 16.74 -3.37
N SER A 292 -17.03 16.33 -4.48
CA SER A 292 -17.49 17.26 -5.53
C SER A 292 -18.71 18.06 -5.06
N ALA A 293 -19.06 19.12 -5.79
CA ALA A 293 -20.16 20.03 -5.44
C ALA A 293 -21.54 19.34 -5.37
N ASP A 294 -21.72 18.22 -6.07
CA ASP A 294 -22.90 17.36 -6.04
C ASP A 294 -22.90 16.34 -4.88
N GLY A 295 -21.90 16.38 -4.00
CA GLY A 295 -21.78 15.52 -2.82
C GLY A 295 -21.16 14.15 -3.09
N VAL A 296 -20.69 13.87 -4.32
CA VAL A 296 -20.01 12.60 -4.60
C VAL A 296 -18.59 12.62 -4.07
N THR A 297 -18.19 11.55 -3.39
CA THR A 297 -16.81 11.38 -2.91
C THR A 297 -15.99 10.59 -3.92
N THR A 298 -14.91 11.19 -4.41
CA THR A 298 -13.90 10.53 -5.25
C THR A 298 -12.62 10.35 -4.44
N TYR A 299 -12.03 9.17 -4.53
CA TYR A 299 -10.76 8.86 -3.90
C TYR A 299 -9.62 8.93 -4.91
N SER A 300 -8.49 9.50 -4.49
CA SER A 300 -7.27 9.54 -5.28
C SER A 300 -6.11 9.04 -4.43
N ALA A 301 -5.26 8.20 -5.00
CA ALA A 301 -4.08 7.71 -4.31
C ALA A 301 -3.10 8.85 -3.98
N SER A 302 -2.48 8.79 -2.80
CA SER A 302 -1.57 9.85 -2.33
C SER A 302 -0.20 9.87 -3.02
N SER A 303 0.23 8.75 -3.59
CA SER A 303 1.50 8.55 -4.31
C SER A 303 1.60 7.09 -4.77
N SER A 304 2.63 6.74 -5.56
CA SER A 304 2.99 5.34 -5.81
C SER A 304 3.58 4.72 -4.54
N LEU A 305 2.89 3.70 -4.02
CA LEU A 305 3.20 3.04 -2.76
C LEU A 305 3.96 1.73 -3.01
N SER A 306 5.25 1.63 -2.71
CA SER A 306 6.02 0.42 -3.00
C SER A 306 5.97 -0.59 -1.86
N VAL A 307 5.26 -1.69 -2.04
CA VAL A 307 5.38 -2.87 -1.17
C VAL A 307 6.82 -3.37 -1.20
N MET A 308 7.32 -3.73 -0.03
CA MET A 308 8.66 -4.26 0.14
C MET A 308 8.76 -5.68 -0.42
N ALA A 309 9.94 -6.05 -0.90
CA ALA A 309 10.23 -7.41 -1.36
C ALA A 309 9.86 -8.48 -0.31
N ASN A 310 9.42 -9.65 -0.76
CA ASN A 310 9.03 -10.80 0.05
C ASN A 310 7.82 -10.56 0.99
N SER A 311 7.01 -9.55 0.71
CA SER A 311 5.77 -9.28 1.44
C SER A 311 4.67 -10.28 1.08
N ASP A 312 3.80 -10.56 2.07
CA ASP A 312 2.66 -11.46 1.91
C ASP A 312 1.37 -10.65 2.07
N ILE A 313 0.55 -10.62 1.02
CA ILE A 313 -0.73 -9.92 0.99
C ILE A 313 -1.79 -10.95 0.60
N GLU A 314 -2.44 -11.53 1.61
CA GLU A 314 -3.39 -12.62 1.38
C GLU A 314 -4.72 -12.48 2.11
N ARG A 315 -5.80 -12.92 1.45
CA ARG A 315 -7.14 -13.01 2.05
C ARG A 315 -7.65 -11.69 2.63
N ASN A 316 -7.24 -10.57 2.03
CA ASN A 316 -7.66 -9.25 2.47
C ASN A 316 -8.80 -8.72 1.63
N ARG A 317 -9.52 -7.73 2.18
CA ARG A 317 -10.48 -6.92 1.42
C ARG A 317 -10.02 -5.49 1.35
N PHE A 318 -9.72 -5.00 0.15
CA PHE A 318 -9.43 -3.60 -0.14
C PHE A 318 -10.66 -2.92 -0.69
N ILE A 319 -11.08 -1.81 -0.08
CA ILE A 319 -12.29 -1.06 -0.46
C ILE A 319 -11.92 0.42 -0.61
N ASN A 320 -12.11 0.97 -1.81
CA ASN A 320 -11.83 2.40 -2.09
C ASN A 320 -10.41 2.81 -1.65
N SER A 321 -9.48 1.86 -1.67
CA SER A 321 -8.10 2.04 -1.21
C SER A 321 -7.19 2.29 -2.40
N ALA A 322 -6.02 2.89 -2.16
CA ALA A 322 -4.99 2.94 -3.18
C ALA A 322 -4.50 1.52 -3.47
N GLY A 323 -4.24 1.24 -4.75
CA GLY A 323 -3.39 0.13 -5.13
C GLY A 323 -1.95 0.39 -4.70
N PHE A 324 -1.10 -0.59 -4.94
CA PHE A 324 0.29 -0.52 -4.55
C PHE A 324 1.20 -1.05 -5.64
N GLN A 325 2.41 -0.50 -5.66
CA GLN A 325 3.53 -0.95 -6.45
C GLN A 325 4.19 -2.16 -5.78
N PHE A 326 4.59 -3.17 -6.55
CA PHE A 326 5.23 -4.37 -6.03
C PHE A 326 6.26 -4.91 -7.04
N ASP A 327 7.09 -5.84 -6.59
CA ASP A 327 7.97 -6.63 -7.43
C ASP A 327 7.53 -8.11 -7.46
N ASN A 328 8.24 -8.93 -8.23
CA ASN A 328 7.90 -10.34 -8.38
C ASN A 328 8.19 -11.24 -7.16
N SER A 329 8.74 -10.69 -6.07
CA SER A 329 8.91 -11.42 -4.80
C SER A 329 7.72 -11.25 -3.86
N VAL A 330 6.78 -10.35 -4.17
CA VAL A 330 5.57 -10.12 -3.37
C VAL A 330 4.49 -11.13 -3.74
N THR A 331 3.88 -11.74 -2.73
CA THR A 331 2.70 -12.61 -2.90
C THR A 331 1.43 -11.79 -2.76
N VAL A 332 0.59 -11.77 -3.80
CA VAL A 332 -0.75 -11.14 -3.76
C VAL A 332 -1.79 -12.19 -4.12
N LYS A 333 -2.41 -12.80 -3.11
CA LYS A 333 -3.25 -13.99 -3.32
C LYS A 333 -4.57 -13.93 -2.56
N ASN A 334 -5.65 -14.43 -3.17
CA ASN A 334 -6.94 -14.57 -2.49
C ASN A 334 -7.49 -13.24 -1.92
N ASN A 335 -7.13 -12.09 -2.47
CA ASN A 335 -7.65 -10.81 -2.01
C ASN A 335 -8.90 -10.41 -2.79
N LEU A 336 -9.74 -9.59 -2.17
CA LEU A 336 -10.88 -8.93 -2.79
C LEU A 336 -10.58 -7.44 -2.91
N PHE A 337 -10.49 -6.93 -4.14
CA PHE A 337 -10.29 -5.52 -4.46
C PHE A 337 -11.60 -4.93 -4.98
N ILE A 338 -12.13 -3.93 -4.28
CA ILE A 338 -13.38 -3.27 -4.61
C ILE A 338 -13.10 -1.79 -4.88
N ASP A 339 -13.34 -1.36 -6.11
CA ASP A 339 -13.35 0.07 -6.49
C ASP A 339 -12.07 0.80 -6.08
N MET A 340 -10.92 0.23 -6.45
CA MET A 340 -9.60 0.73 -6.08
C MET A 340 -9.32 2.12 -6.67
N ALA A 341 -8.79 3.04 -5.87
CA ALA A 341 -8.46 4.40 -6.27
C ALA A 341 -7.24 4.50 -7.21
N SER A 342 -6.42 3.45 -7.25
CA SER A 342 -5.29 3.28 -8.19
C SER A 342 -5.05 1.79 -8.46
N PRO A 343 -4.44 1.42 -9.60
CA PRO A 343 -4.16 0.03 -9.91
C PRO A 343 -3.07 -0.56 -9.02
N LEU A 344 -3.00 -1.89 -8.95
CA LEU A 344 -1.79 -2.60 -8.56
C LEU A 344 -0.73 -2.41 -9.66
N MET A 345 0.51 -2.13 -9.28
CA MET A 345 1.55 -1.75 -10.23
C MET A 345 2.77 -2.66 -10.11
N LEU A 346 3.01 -3.48 -11.13
CA LEU A 346 4.26 -4.22 -11.19
C LEU A 346 5.39 -3.25 -11.56
N SER A 347 6.40 -3.16 -10.72
CA SER A 347 7.53 -2.24 -10.93
C SER A 347 8.80 -2.90 -11.39
N ASN A 348 9.08 -4.07 -10.82
CA ASN A 348 10.27 -4.81 -11.12
C ASN A 348 9.94 -6.29 -11.19
N VAL A 349 10.58 -6.97 -12.14
CA VAL A 349 10.55 -8.42 -12.23
C VAL A 349 12.00 -8.83 -12.19
N GLY A 350 12.41 -9.52 -11.14
CA GLY A 350 13.71 -10.17 -11.10
C GLY A 350 13.84 -11.11 -12.31
N ALA A 351 14.86 -10.88 -13.12
CA ALA A 351 15.34 -11.85 -14.11
C ALA A 351 16.50 -12.66 -13.53
N THR A 352 16.51 -13.93 -13.83
CA THR A 352 17.74 -14.72 -13.85
C THR A 352 18.36 -14.59 -15.23
N SER A 353 19.62 -14.18 -15.30
CA SER A 353 20.35 -14.07 -16.56
C SER A 353 21.40 -15.18 -16.66
N THR A 354 21.39 -15.93 -17.75
CA THR A 354 22.43 -16.91 -18.08
C THR A 354 23.26 -16.37 -19.24
N PHE A 355 24.57 -16.23 -19.05
CA PHE A 355 25.49 -15.84 -20.12
C PHE A 355 25.99 -17.09 -20.86
N ASP A 356 25.71 -17.16 -22.16
CA ASP A 356 26.28 -18.15 -23.05
C ASP A 356 27.57 -17.60 -23.68
N GLN A 357 28.72 -18.15 -23.27
CA GLN A 357 30.03 -17.77 -23.78
C GLN A 357 30.20 -18.08 -25.27
N THR A 358 29.49 -19.10 -25.79
CA THR A 358 29.61 -19.55 -27.19
C THR A 358 28.99 -18.54 -28.14
N SER A 359 27.81 -18.03 -27.78
CA SER A 359 27.10 -17.01 -28.55
C SER A 359 27.41 -15.57 -28.10
N ASN A 360 28.19 -15.40 -27.02
CA ASN A 360 28.45 -14.12 -26.37
C ASN A 360 27.14 -13.36 -26.08
N SER A 361 26.12 -14.07 -25.61
CA SER A 361 24.76 -13.56 -25.43
C SER A 361 24.18 -13.88 -24.05
N PHE A 362 23.24 -13.06 -23.59
CA PHE A 362 22.50 -13.28 -22.35
C PHE A 362 21.11 -13.83 -22.66
N THR A 363 20.73 -14.91 -21.98
CA THR A 363 19.36 -15.41 -21.93
C THR A 363 18.74 -15.01 -20.58
N TYR A 364 17.59 -14.35 -20.62
CA TYR A 364 16.85 -13.93 -19.43
C TYR A 364 15.65 -14.84 -19.19
N ALA A 365 15.47 -15.30 -17.96
CA ALA A 365 14.26 -15.98 -17.49
C ALA A 365 13.67 -15.22 -16.31
N TRP A 366 12.40 -14.84 -16.43
CA TRP A 366 11.70 -14.04 -15.43
C TRP A 366 11.05 -14.96 -14.40
N ASN A 367 11.22 -14.65 -13.11
CA ASN A 367 10.49 -15.41 -12.09
C ASN A 367 9.00 -15.06 -12.17
N PRO A 368 8.10 -16.07 -12.13
CA PRO A 368 6.67 -15.82 -12.15
C PRO A 368 6.29 -14.99 -10.93
N THR A 369 5.50 -13.96 -11.15
CA THR A 369 4.93 -13.15 -10.08
C THR A 369 3.60 -13.74 -9.66
N MET A 370 3.30 -13.80 -8.36
CA MET A 370 2.07 -14.42 -7.85
C MET A 370 0.99 -13.38 -7.58
N VAL A 371 0.26 -12.97 -8.62
CA VAL A 371 -1.04 -12.28 -8.45
C VAL A 371 -2.16 -13.21 -8.91
N THR A 372 -2.61 -14.07 -8.00
CA THR A 372 -3.52 -15.18 -8.35
C THR A 372 -4.67 -15.32 -7.36
N LEU A 373 -5.78 -15.88 -7.82
CA LEU A 373 -6.97 -16.16 -7.00
C LEU A 373 -7.58 -14.91 -6.35
N ASN A 374 -7.28 -13.71 -6.84
CA ASN A 374 -7.90 -12.48 -6.36
C ASN A 374 -9.24 -12.23 -7.07
N SER A 375 -10.08 -11.42 -6.47
CA SER A 375 -11.31 -10.90 -7.05
C SER A 375 -11.20 -9.39 -7.27
N PHE A 376 -11.41 -8.93 -8.49
CA PHE A 376 -11.44 -7.50 -8.84
C PHE A 376 -12.88 -7.12 -9.18
N LEU A 377 -13.47 -6.26 -8.35
CA LEU A 377 -14.83 -5.78 -8.51
C LEU A 377 -14.84 -4.27 -8.72
N PHE A 378 -15.45 -3.86 -9.83
CA PHE A 378 -15.69 -2.46 -10.17
C PHE A 378 -17.16 -2.17 -9.94
N LYS A 379 -17.50 -0.94 -9.56
CA LYS A 379 -18.89 -0.57 -9.21
C LYS A 379 -19.55 0.19 -10.35
N ALA A 380 -20.80 -0.20 -10.67
CA ALA A 380 -21.85 0.53 -11.43
C ALA A 380 -21.58 2.00 -11.72
N THR A 381 -21.50 2.68 -10.59
CA THR A 381 -21.89 4.07 -10.46
C THR A 381 -20.81 4.84 -9.75
N THR A 382 -19.58 4.31 -9.66
CA THR A 382 -18.52 5.05 -9.00
C THR A 382 -17.95 6.09 -9.93
N ASN A 383 -17.82 7.29 -9.40
CA ASN A 383 -17.06 8.37 -10.02
C ASN A 383 -15.56 8.18 -9.78
N ASN A 384 -15.12 6.95 -9.54
CA ASN A 384 -13.72 6.62 -9.46
C ASN A 384 -13.19 6.53 -10.89
N PRO A 385 -12.36 7.48 -11.34
CA PRO A 385 -11.87 7.50 -12.71
C PRO A 385 -10.93 6.32 -12.98
N ASN A 386 -10.37 5.71 -11.93
CA ASN A 386 -9.50 4.57 -12.09
C ASN A 386 -10.32 3.29 -12.28
N GLN A 387 -10.38 2.84 -13.52
CA GLN A 387 -10.92 1.52 -13.88
C GLN A 387 -9.81 0.47 -14.07
N LEU A 388 -8.55 0.81 -13.83
CA LEU A 388 -7.45 -0.15 -13.94
C LEU A 388 -7.31 -0.94 -12.64
N ALA A 389 -7.31 -2.27 -12.75
CA ALA A 389 -6.94 -3.18 -11.67
C ALA A 389 -5.42 -3.38 -11.61
N LEU A 390 -4.76 -3.60 -12.75
CA LEU A 390 -3.31 -3.80 -12.81
C LEU A 390 -2.63 -3.00 -13.91
N THR A 391 -1.40 -2.59 -13.67
CA THR A 391 -0.53 -1.93 -14.64
C THR A 391 0.92 -2.34 -14.42
N MET A 392 1.79 -1.99 -15.36
CA MET A 392 3.24 -2.13 -15.26
C MET A 392 3.89 -0.75 -15.32
N LEU A 393 5.07 -0.59 -14.71
CA LEU A 393 5.91 0.58 -14.99
C LEU A 393 6.60 0.44 -16.34
N PRO A 394 6.89 1.56 -17.05
CA PRO A 394 7.61 1.51 -18.33
C PRO A 394 8.99 0.84 -18.25
N SER A 395 9.64 0.90 -17.09
CA SER A 395 10.94 0.27 -16.85
C SER A 395 10.85 -1.19 -16.41
N THR A 396 9.64 -1.75 -16.24
CA THR A 396 9.48 -3.13 -15.80
C THR A 396 9.98 -4.08 -16.87
N GLY A 397 10.92 -4.95 -16.50
CA GLY A 397 11.47 -5.96 -17.42
C GLY A 397 12.42 -5.40 -18.48
N THR A 398 12.98 -4.19 -18.31
CA THR A 398 13.98 -3.67 -19.27
C THR A 398 15.33 -4.39 -19.12
N CYS A 399 15.87 -4.92 -20.22
CA CYS A 399 17.24 -5.43 -20.27
C CYS A 399 18.22 -4.27 -20.56
N GLY A 400 19.44 -4.34 -20.00
CA GLY A 400 20.46 -3.31 -20.20
C GLY A 400 21.00 -3.25 -21.64
N GLY A 401 20.70 -2.15 -22.35
CA GLY A 401 21.61 -1.47 -23.29
C GLY A 401 21.87 -2.04 -24.69
N THR A 402 21.83 -3.34 -24.98
CA THR A 402 22.30 -3.82 -26.31
C THR A 402 21.61 -5.07 -26.90
N SER A 403 20.63 -5.67 -26.23
CA SER A 403 19.95 -6.88 -26.71
C SER A 403 18.44 -6.71 -26.84
N SER A 404 17.84 -7.45 -27.79
CA SER A 404 16.39 -7.64 -27.88
C SER A 404 15.92 -8.37 -26.62
N CYS A 405 15.39 -7.61 -25.66
CA CYS A 405 14.86 -8.18 -24.45
C CYS A 405 13.59 -8.97 -24.83
N PRO A 406 13.47 -10.26 -24.47
CA PRO A 406 12.25 -10.99 -24.73
C PRO A 406 11.12 -10.33 -23.96
N GLU A 407 9.99 -10.08 -24.63
CA GLU A 407 8.76 -9.63 -23.99
C GLU A 407 8.49 -10.54 -22.78
N PHE A 408 8.32 -9.94 -21.61
CA PHE A 408 8.03 -10.70 -20.41
C PHE A 408 6.51 -10.87 -20.28
N GLU A 409 6.10 -12.04 -19.80
CA GLU A 409 4.69 -12.33 -19.55
C GLU A 409 4.43 -12.32 -18.04
N PHE A 410 3.53 -11.45 -17.60
CA PHE A 410 3.07 -11.38 -16.23
C PHE A 410 1.78 -12.19 -16.08
N ASP A 411 1.88 -13.32 -15.38
CA ASP A 411 0.75 -14.23 -15.18
C ASP A 411 -0.16 -13.72 -14.04
N VAL A 412 -1.35 -13.26 -14.45
CA VAL A 412 -2.48 -12.85 -13.62
C VAL A 412 -3.68 -13.76 -13.91
N SER A 413 -3.43 -15.00 -14.31
CA SER A 413 -4.48 -16.00 -14.50
C SER A 413 -5.09 -16.42 -13.17
N ASN A 414 -6.26 -17.06 -13.27
CA ASN A 414 -7.05 -17.51 -12.14
C ASN A 414 -7.44 -16.36 -11.20
N ASN A 415 -7.72 -15.18 -11.73
CA ASN A 415 -8.40 -14.12 -10.99
C ASN A 415 -9.88 -14.07 -11.42
N TYR A 416 -10.76 -13.64 -10.50
CA TYR A 416 -12.18 -13.39 -10.75
C TYR A 416 -12.41 -11.92 -11.05
N TRP A 417 -13.20 -11.64 -12.09
CA TRP A 417 -13.37 -10.28 -12.64
C TRP A 417 -14.80 -9.75 -12.54
N GLY A 418 -15.73 -10.50 -11.94
CA GLY A 418 -17.17 -10.19 -12.03
C GLY A 418 -17.79 -10.54 -13.40
N THR A 419 -16.96 -10.74 -14.42
CA THR A 419 -17.36 -11.05 -15.80
C THR A 419 -16.41 -12.08 -16.41
N ASP A 420 -16.86 -12.78 -17.44
CA ASP A 420 -16.06 -13.65 -18.32
C ASP A 420 -15.78 -12.99 -19.69
N ASN A 421 -16.22 -11.76 -19.90
CA ASN A 421 -16.01 -11.02 -21.14
C ASN A 421 -14.57 -10.49 -21.22
N ASN A 422 -13.73 -11.17 -22.03
CA ASN A 422 -12.34 -10.78 -22.23
C ASN A 422 -12.14 -9.34 -22.71
N THR A 423 -13.07 -8.77 -23.48
CA THR A 423 -12.97 -7.38 -23.91
C THR A 423 -13.09 -6.42 -22.73
N VAL A 424 -14.02 -6.68 -21.81
CA VAL A 424 -14.18 -5.89 -20.58
C VAL A 424 -12.94 -6.05 -19.70
N ILE A 425 -12.51 -7.29 -19.48
CA ILE A 425 -11.32 -7.61 -18.68
C ILE A 425 -10.06 -6.89 -19.20
N LEU A 426 -9.86 -6.84 -20.52
CA LEU A 426 -8.74 -6.13 -21.15
C LEU A 426 -8.75 -4.62 -20.88
N THR A 427 -9.91 -4.00 -20.64
CA THR A 427 -9.98 -2.57 -20.28
C THR A 427 -9.49 -2.28 -18.85
N HIS A 428 -9.32 -3.31 -18.03
CA HIS A 428 -8.88 -3.20 -16.64
C HIS A 428 -7.37 -3.41 -16.44
N TYR A 429 -6.61 -3.53 -17.53
CA TYR A 429 -5.14 -3.62 -17.47
C TYR A 429 -4.47 -2.53 -18.30
N ALA A 430 -3.20 -2.25 -18.00
CA ALA A 430 -2.30 -1.57 -18.91
C ALA A 430 -1.02 -2.41 -19.09
N ASP A 431 -0.79 -2.90 -20.30
CA ASP A 431 0.32 -3.78 -20.70
C ASP A 431 0.83 -3.44 -22.13
N SER A 432 1.75 -4.22 -22.68
CA SER A 432 2.29 -4.01 -24.04
C SER A 432 1.24 -4.10 -25.16
N THR A 433 0.12 -4.81 -24.92
CA THR A 433 -0.95 -5.00 -25.90
C THR A 433 -1.74 -3.72 -26.13
N ASN A 434 -1.99 -2.95 -25.06
CA ASN A 434 -2.77 -1.71 -25.13
C ASN A 434 -1.94 -0.43 -24.87
N ASN A 435 -0.67 -0.58 -24.48
CA ASN A 435 0.30 0.50 -24.34
C ASN A 435 1.68 0.04 -24.84
N PRO A 436 2.07 0.38 -26.09
CA PRO A 436 3.33 -0.08 -26.69
C PRO A 436 4.59 0.48 -26.01
N ASN A 437 4.46 1.40 -25.06
CA ASN A 437 5.58 1.88 -24.25
C ASN A 437 5.91 0.93 -23.07
N LEU A 438 5.08 -0.10 -22.83
CA LEU A 438 5.31 -1.12 -21.82
C LEU A 438 5.97 -2.35 -22.47
N HIS A 439 6.92 -2.96 -21.76
CA HIS A 439 7.73 -4.08 -22.29
C HIS A 439 7.11 -5.47 -22.06
N GLY A 440 6.09 -5.59 -21.21
CA GLY A 440 5.49 -6.87 -20.85
C GLY A 440 4.02 -6.95 -21.15
N ARG A 441 3.55 -8.17 -21.37
CA ARG A 441 2.15 -8.53 -21.56
C ARG A 441 1.56 -9.18 -20.32
N MET A 442 0.27 -9.02 -20.10
CA MET A 442 -0.45 -9.71 -19.02
C MET A 442 -1.19 -10.94 -19.55
N LYS A 443 -0.95 -12.09 -18.92
CA LYS A 443 -1.72 -13.32 -19.17
C LYS A 443 -2.78 -13.46 -18.08
N TYR A 444 -4.05 -13.29 -18.44
CA TYR A 444 -5.18 -13.34 -17.51
C TYR A 444 -6.08 -14.58 -17.67
N THR A 445 -5.82 -15.42 -18.67
CA THR A 445 -6.56 -16.67 -18.88
C THR A 445 -5.85 -17.88 -18.28
N PRO A 446 -6.58 -18.83 -17.66
CA PRO A 446 -8.03 -18.85 -17.51
C PRO A 446 -8.54 -17.84 -16.48
N VAL A 447 -9.75 -17.32 -16.71
CA VAL A 447 -10.49 -16.48 -15.76
C VAL A 447 -11.28 -17.38 -14.82
N LEU A 448 -11.36 -17.02 -13.53
CA LEU A 448 -12.26 -17.72 -12.61
C LEU A 448 -13.71 -17.36 -12.90
N VAL A 449 -14.59 -18.37 -12.94
CA VAL A 449 -16.05 -18.18 -13.11
C VAL A 449 -16.71 -17.69 -11.81
N LYS A 450 -16.08 -17.97 -10.66
CA LYS A 450 -16.53 -17.52 -9.33
C LYS A 450 -15.30 -17.23 -8.45
N PRO A 451 -15.43 -16.39 -7.41
CA PRO A 451 -14.35 -16.19 -6.45
C PRO A 451 -13.83 -17.52 -5.89
N ASP A 452 -12.52 -17.60 -5.66
CA ASP A 452 -11.93 -18.72 -4.93
C ASP A 452 -12.48 -18.77 -3.49
N VAL A 453 -12.66 -19.97 -2.93
CA VAL A 453 -13.30 -20.16 -1.61
C VAL A 453 -12.54 -19.49 -0.46
N ALA A 454 -11.22 -19.29 -0.59
CA ALA A 454 -10.42 -18.59 0.40
C ALA A 454 -10.44 -17.06 0.22
N THR A 455 -11.01 -16.56 -0.88
CA THR A 455 -11.16 -15.12 -1.10
C THR A 455 -12.28 -14.57 -0.23
N PRO A 456 -12.06 -13.46 0.51
CA PRO A 456 -13.12 -12.82 1.26
C PRO A 456 -14.33 -12.52 0.37
N ILE A 457 -15.53 -12.82 0.85
CA ILE A 457 -16.77 -12.45 0.18
C ILE A 457 -16.96 -10.93 0.22
N ASP A 458 -17.66 -10.34 -0.74
CA ASP A 458 -18.16 -8.98 -0.58
C ASP A 458 -19.42 -9.01 0.32
N ASN A 459 -19.42 -8.25 1.41
CA ASN A 459 -20.59 -8.05 2.26
C ASN A 459 -21.06 -6.59 2.29
N THR A 460 -20.55 -5.75 1.38
CA THR A 460 -20.93 -4.34 1.29
C THR A 460 -22.35 -4.16 0.73
N GLY A 461 -22.93 -5.21 0.15
CA GLY A 461 -24.27 -5.18 -0.45
C GLY A 461 -24.32 -4.39 -1.77
N LEU A 462 -23.17 -4.11 -2.36
CA LEU A 462 -23.06 -3.35 -3.61
C LEU A 462 -23.29 -4.29 -4.80
N ALA A 463 -24.06 -3.83 -5.79
CA ALA A 463 -24.24 -4.56 -7.03
C ALA A 463 -22.94 -4.49 -7.85
N ASN A 464 -22.38 -5.65 -8.20
CA ASN A 464 -21.22 -5.73 -9.09
C ASN A 464 -21.63 -5.37 -10.53
N GLN A 465 -20.73 -4.73 -11.29
CA GLN A 465 -20.88 -4.54 -12.74
C GLN A 465 -20.82 -5.87 -13.48
#